data_AF-Q93UM2-F1
#
_entry.id   AF-Q93UM2-F1
#
_cell.length_a   1.000
_cell.length_b   1.000
_cell.length_c   1.000
_cell.angle_alpha   90.00
_cell.angle_beta   90.00
_cell.angle_gamma   90.00
#
_symmetry.space_group_name_H-M   'P 1'
#
loop_
_entity.id
_entity.type
_entity.pdbx_description
1 polymer ?
#
loop_
_entity_poly.entity_id
_entity_poly.type
_entity_poly.pdbx_seq_one_letter_code
_entity_poly.pdbx_strand_id
1 'polypeptide(L)'
;MAAEFKHISVLKEELVAGLGVKPEGHYLDVTLGGGGHTELILQQYPDVRVTGVDRDSQAIAAASERLKSFGDRFRAVRSNFGEYQPQGEKFDGIIADLGVSSVQFDQGDRGFSFRFDAPLDMRMDQQQTLTAADIV
;
A
#
# COMPACT_ATOMS: atom_id res chain seq x y z
N MET A 1 -17.48 12.50 7.09
CA MET A 1 -16.17 12.26 7.74
C MET A 1 -15.47 11.21 6.90
N ALA A 2 -14.20 11.41 6.55
CA ALA A 2 -13.45 10.41 5.79
C ALA A 2 -13.44 9.10 6.60
N ALA A 3 -13.76 7.97 5.96
CA ALA A 3 -13.71 6.67 6.61
C ALA A 3 -12.28 6.39 7.11
N GLU A 4 -12.14 5.91 8.34
CA GLU A 4 -10.85 5.61 8.95
C GLU A 4 -10.19 4.42 8.23
N PHE A 5 -8.95 4.58 7.74
CA PHE A 5 -8.22 3.48 7.10
C PHE A 5 -7.73 2.49 8.16
N LYS A 6 -8.57 1.51 8.48
CA LYS A 6 -8.25 0.45 9.44
C LYS A 6 -7.90 -0.84 8.69
N HIS A 7 -6.60 -1.17 8.70
CA HIS A 7 -6.08 -2.40 8.12
C HIS A 7 -4.92 -2.91 8.98
N ILE A 8 -4.94 -4.21 9.27
CA ILE A 8 -3.89 -4.89 10.03
C ILE A 8 -3.07 -5.69 9.03
N SER A 9 -1.77 -5.39 8.95
CA SER A 9 -0.85 -6.10 8.08
C SER A 9 -0.76 -7.58 8.42
N VAL A 10 -0.87 -8.43 7.39
CA VAL A 10 -0.77 -9.88 7.50
C VAL A 10 0.70 -10.30 7.64
N LEU A 11 0.98 -11.23 8.56
CA LEU A 11 2.32 -11.81 8.79
C LEU A 11 3.44 -10.75 8.88
N LYS A 12 3.17 -9.64 9.57
CA LYS A 12 4.06 -8.46 9.52
C LYS A 12 5.43 -8.75 10.14
N GLU A 13 5.49 -9.55 11.21
CA GLU A 13 6.74 -9.96 11.83
C GLU A 13 7.54 -10.92 10.93
N GLU A 14 6.87 -11.93 10.35
CA GLU A 14 7.51 -12.89 9.46
C GLU A 14 8.01 -12.23 8.17
N LEU A 15 7.27 -11.26 7.64
CA LEU A 15 7.66 -10.49 6.47
C LEU A 15 8.95 -9.71 6.74
N VAL A 16 9.02 -8.97 7.84
CA VAL A 16 10.23 -8.20 8.20
C VAL A 16 11.42 -9.12 8.45
N ALA A 17 11.20 -10.26 9.12
CA ALA A 17 12.24 -11.24 9.35
C ALA A 17 12.75 -11.87 8.03
N GLY A 18 11.84 -12.24 7.14
CA GLY A 18 12.16 -12.84 5.83
C GLY A 18 12.81 -11.88 4.85
N LEU A 19 12.52 -10.58 4.96
CA LEU A 19 13.11 -9.52 4.14
C LEU A 19 14.62 -9.37 4.39
N GLY A 20 15.11 -9.76 5.57
CA GLY A 20 16.53 -9.66 5.91
C GLY A 20 17.03 -8.22 5.89
N VAL A 21 16.34 -7.33 6.60
CA VAL A 21 16.60 -5.89 6.58
C VAL A 21 18.04 -5.57 6.99
N LYS A 22 18.71 -4.73 6.20
CA LYS A 22 20.10 -4.30 6.34
C LYS A 22 20.14 -2.85 6.85
N PRO A 23 21.12 -2.50 7.69
CA PRO A 23 21.39 -1.10 8.03
C PRO A 23 21.58 -0.24 6.77
N GLU A 24 21.07 0.98 6.80
CA GLU A 24 21.14 1.96 5.70
C GLU A 24 20.49 1.50 4.37
N GLY A 25 19.76 0.39 4.38
CA GLY A 25 19.12 -0.15 3.19
C GLY A 25 17.95 0.69 2.68
N HIS A 26 17.67 0.57 1.38
CA HIS A 26 16.50 1.17 0.75
C HIS A 26 15.56 0.08 0.26
N TYR A 27 14.31 0.08 0.72
CA TYR A 27 13.31 -0.93 0.37
C TYR A 27 12.19 -0.37 -0.49
N LEU A 28 11.60 -1.24 -1.31
CA LEU A 28 10.43 -0.93 -2.11
C LEU A 28 9.24 -1.75 -1.60
N ASP A 29 8.21 -1.08 -1.11
CA ASP A 29 6.91 -1.69 -0.82
C ASP A 29 6.00 -1.46 -2.03
N VAL A 30 5.74 -2.50 -2.83
CA VAL A 30 4.98 -2.36 -4.08
C VAL A 30 3.46 -2.44 -3.89
N THR A 31 3.01 -2.66 -2.66
CA THR A 31 1.60 -2.78 -2.27
C THR A 31 1.39 -2.07 -0.95
N LEU A 32 1.79 -0.79 -0.90
CA LEU A 32 1.91 -0.03 0.34
C LEU A 32 0.65 -0.10 1.21
N GLY A 33 -0.54 -0.08 0.60
CA GLY A 33 -1.80 -0.09 1.33
C GLY A 33 -1.86 1.02 2.36
N GLY A 34 -2.20 0.67 3.61
CA GLY A 34 -2.15 1.63 4.72
C GLY A 34 -0.76 1.89 5.30
N GLY A 35 0.28 1.21 4.81
CA GLY A 35 1.66 1.37 5.28
C GLY A 35 2.02 0.60 6.54
N GLY A 36 1.28 -0.45 6.92
CA GLY A 36 1.53 -1.19 8.16
C GLY A 36 2.85 -1.98 8.20
N HIS A 37 3.24 -2.62 7.09
CA HIS A 37 4.55 -3.29 6.97
C HIS A 37 5.68 -2.27 6.93
N THR A 38 5.51 -1.23 6.12
CA THR A 38 6.47 -0.11 6.02
C THR A 38 6.68 0.58 7.37
N GLU A 39 5.62 0.82 8.16
CA GLU A 39 5.71 1.38 9.51
C GLU A 39 6.59 0.53 10.42
N LEU A 40 6.35 -0.79 10.44
CA LEU A 40 7.12 -1.72 11.27
C LEU A 40 8.62 -1.68 10.94
N ILE A 41 8.96 -1.63 9.65
CA ILE A 41 10.36 -1.52 9.19
C ILE A 41 10.97 -0.21 9.67
N LEU A 42 10.30 0.93 9.44
CA LEU A 42 10.85 2.25 9.79
C LEU A 42 10.94 2.48 11.31
N GLN A 43 10.12 1.79 12.11
CA GLN A 43 10.21 1.77 13.57
C GLN A 43 11.39 0.94 14.07
N GLN A 44 11.63 -0.25 13.49
CA GLN A 44 12.69 -1.15 13.94
C GLN A 44 14.07 -0.75 13.45
N TYR A 45 14.16 -0.09 12.28
CA TYR A 45 15.42 0.21 11.61
C TYR A 45 15.55 1.73 11.37
N PRO A 46 16.25 2.46 12.25
CA PRO A 46 16.28 3.93 12.21
C PRO A 46 16.95 4.50 10.95
N ASP A 47 17.89 3.79 10.35
CA ASP A 47 18.68 4.29 9.20
C ASP A 47 18.15 3.82 7.83
N VAL A 48 17.04 3.07 7.82
CA VAL A 48 16.44 2.51 6.61
C VAL A 48 15.51 3.51 5.93
N ARG A 49 15.46 3.45 4.59
CA ARG A 49 14.50 4.19 3.76
C ARG A 49 13.52 3.24 3.08
N VAL A 50 12.29 3.70 2.87
CA VAL A 50 11.25 2.95 2.16
C VAL A 50 10.58 3.82 1.11
N THR A 51 10.53 3.35 -0.13
CA THR A 51 9.62 3.86 -1.15
C THR A 51 8.39 2.95 -1.17
N GLY A 52 7.21 3.52 -0.95
CA GLY A 52 5.94 2.82 -1.02
C GLY A 52 5.17 3.17 -2.29
N VAL A 53 4.67 2.16 -2.98
CA VAL A 53 3.88 2.28 -4.21
C VAL A 53 2.51 1.67 -3.98
N ASP A 54 1.47 2.40 -4.37
CA ASP A 54 0.10 1.87 -4.45
C ASP A 54 -0.67 2.59 -5.58
N ARG A 55 -1.59 1.89 -6.22
CA ARG A 55 -2.45 2.46 -7.25
C ARG A 55 -3.66 3.18 -6.67
N ASP A 56 -4.09 2.79 -5.47
CA ASP A 56 -5.26 3.34 -4.78
C ASP A 56 -4.88 4.66 -4.07
N SER A 57 -5.55 5.76 -4.46
CA SER A 57 -5.29 7.07 -3.86
C SER A 57 -5.65 7.14 -2.37
N GLN A 58 -6.62 6.35 -1.92
CA GLN A 58 -7.00 6.31 -0.50
C GLN A 58 -5.91 5.64 0.34
N ALA A 59 -5.29 4.58 -0.18
CA ALA A 59 -4.13 3.92 0.43
C ALA A 59 -2.95 4.89 0.55
N ILE A 60 -2.60 5.57 -0.54
CA ILE A 60 -1.53 6.58 -0.56
C ILE A 60 -1.76 7.68 0.48
N ALA A 61 -2.98 8.22 0.56
CA ALA A 61 -3.32 9.26 1.53
C ALA A 61 -3.20 8.75 2.98
N ALA A 62 -3.73 7.56 3.26
CA ALA A 62 -3.68 6.95 4.59
C ALA A 62 -2.24 6.65 5.04
N ALA A 63 -1.44 6.03 4.17
CA ALA A 63 -0.05 5.71 4.47
C ALA A 63 0.80 6.98 4.62
N SER A 64 0.57 8.00 3.80
CA SER A 64 1.29 9.28 3.89
C SER A 64 1.05 9.99 5.21
N GLU A 65 -0.18 9.97 5.74
CA GLU A 65 -0.48 10.52 7.06
C GLU A 65 0.12 9.65 8.19
N ARG A 66 -0.06 8.32 8.12
CA ARG A 66 0.50 7.37 9.11
C ARG A 66 2.02 7.49 9.24
N LEU A 67 2.72 7.60 8.11
CA LEU A 67 4.17 7.52 8.04
C LEU A 67 4.85 8.91 8.05
N LYS A 68 4.09 9.97 8.24
CA LYS A 68 4.57 11.36 8.20
C LYS A 68 5.73 11.64 9.17
N SER A 69 5.72 11.01 10.35
CA SER A 69 6.76 11.20 11.37
C SER A 69 8.13 10.63 10.96
N PHE A 70 8.20 9.78 9.94
CA PHE A 70 9.47 9.22 9.46
C PHE A 70 10.24 10.16 8.53
N GLY A 71 9.62 11.27 8.10
CA GLY A 71 10.25 12.31 7.28
C GLY A 71 10.84 11.75 5.98
N ASP A 72 12.07 12.17 5.66
CA ASP A 72 12.76 11.81 4.42
C ASP A 72 13.08 10.31 4.28
N ARG A 73 12.85 9.51 5.32
CA ARG A 73 12.99 8.05 5.26
C ARG A 73 11.84 7.37 4.52
N PHE A 74 10.74 8.07 4.29
CA PHE A 74 9.58 7.52 3.60
C PHE A 74 9.18 8.37 2.38
N ARG A 75 8.89 7.70 1.26
CA ARG A 75 8.32 8.31 0.05
C ARG A 75 7.15 7.48 -0.45
N ALA A 76 5.97 8.08 -0.55
CA ALA A 76 4.81 7.48 -1.22
C ALA A 76 4.77 7.84 -2.70
N VAL A 77 4.44 6.89 -3.56
CA VAL A 77 4.26 7.06 -5.00
C VAL A 77 2.94 6.43 -5.42
N ARG A 78 2.01 7.24 -5.95
CA ARG A 78 0.79 6.69 -6.55
C ARG A 78 1.10 6.14 -7.93
N SER A 79 1.12 4.82 -8.08
CA SER A 79 1.35 4.14 -9.34
C SER A 79 0.93 2.68 -9.25
N ASN A 80 0.59 2.07 -10.39
CA ASN A 80 0.57 0.62 -10.48
C ASN A 80 2.02 0.11 -10.38
N PHE A 81 2.30 -0.84 -9.48
CA PHE A 81 3.65 -1.39 -9.36
C PHE A 81 4.22 -1.98 -10.66
N GLY A 82 3.37 -2.46 -11.57
CA GLY A 82 3.80 -2.96 -12.89
C GLY A 82 4.23 -1.84 -13.86
N GLU A 83 3.91 -0.59 -13.53
CA GLU A 83 4.24 0.61 -14.31
C GLU A 83 5.27 1.50 -13.57
N TYR A 84 5.59 1.18 -12.31
CA TYR A 84 6.55 1.93 -11.52
C TYR A 84 7.96 1.78 -12.10
N GLN A 85 8.57 2.91 -12.43
CA GLN A 85 9.94 2.98 -12.93
C GLN A 85 10.83 3.71 -11.91
N PRO A 86 11.81 3.02 -11.31
CA PRO A 86 12.81 3.67 -10.47
C PRO A 86 13.59 4.71 -11.27
N GLN A 87 13.80 5.88 -10.68
CA GLN A 87 14.57 7.00 -11.22
C GLN A 87 16.05 6.94 -10.78
N GLY A 88 16.62 5.74 -10.79
CA GLY A 88 18.00 5.49 -10.36
C GLY A 88 18.13 4.97 -8.93
N GLU A 89 17.04 4.86 -8.17
CA GLU A 89 17.04 4.14 -6.90
C GLU A 89 17.42 2.67 -7.09
N LYS A 90 18.17 2.13 -6.13
CA LYS A 90 18.44 0.69 -6.01
C LYS A 90 17.80 0.23 -4.71
N PHE A 91 17.13 -0.92 -4.77
CA PHE A 91 16.45 -1.47 -3.60
C PHE A 91 17.16 -2.71 -3.11
N ASP A 92 17.38 -2.77 -1.79
CA ASP A 92 17.97 -3.89 -1.07
C ASP A 92 16.96 -5.01 -0.82
N GLY A 93 15.67 -4.73 -0.98
CA GLY A 93 14.58 -5.69 -0.91
C GLY A 93 13.26 -5.11 -1.41
N ILE A 94 12.36 -5.99 -1.84
CA ILE A 94 11.03 -5.65 -2.33
C ILE A 94 10.00 -6.40 -1.51
N ILE A 95 8.93 -5.69 -1.11
CA ILE A 95 7.80 -6.21 -0.37
C ILE A 95 6.58 -6.20 -1.29
N ALA A 96 5.87 -7.31 -1.36
CA ALA A 96 4.60 -7.43 -2.09
C ALA A 96 3.60 -8.27 -1.27
N ASP A 97 2.65 -7.59 -0.64
CA ASP A 97 1.47 -8.19 -0.01
C ASP A 97 0.31 -8.17 -1.01
N LEU A 98 0.21 -9.24 -1.79
CA LEU A 98 -0.76 -9.33 -2.87
C LEU A 98 -2.15 -9.63 -2.32
N GLY A 99 -3.11 -8.81 -2.72
CA GLY A 99 -4.50 -8.99 -2.36
C GLY A 99 -5.27 -7.69 -2.44
N VAL A 100 -6.31 -7.62 -1.63
CA VAL A 100 -7.16 -6.45 -1.46
C VAL A 100 -7.12 -6.01 0.00
N SER A 101 -7.16 -4.70 0.23
CA SER A 101 -7.18 -4.16 1.59
C SER A 101 -8.56 -4.34 2.24
N SER A 102 -8.59 -4.38 3.57
CA SER A 102 -9.85 -4.41 4.32
C SER A 102 -10.76 -3.23 3.96
N VAL A 103 -10.18 -2.05 3.72
CA VAL A 103 -10.91 -0.84 3.32
C VAL A 103 -11.64 -1.03 1.98
N GLN A 104 -11.04 -1.75 1.02
CA GLN A 104 -11.71 -2.07 -0.24
C GLN A 104 -12.92 -2.98 -0.05
N PHE A 105 -12.91 -3.88 0.94
CA PHE A 105 -14.05 -4.74 1.27
C PHE A 105 -15.10 -4.07 2.16
N ASP A 106 -14.68 -3.23 3.10
CA ASP A 106 -15.55 -2.63 4.12
C ASP A 106 -16.24 -1.34 3.63
N GLN A 107 -15.66 -0.65 2.64
CA GLN A 107 -16.32 0.44 1.92
C GLN A 107 -17.20 -0.12 0.81
N GLY A 108 -18.52 -0.23 1.08
CA GLY A 108 -19.46 -0.86 0.15
C GLY A 108 -19.43 -0.27 -1.27
N ASP A 109 -19.27 1.05 -1.40
CA ASP A 109 -19.22 1.78 -2.68
C ASP A 109 -18.03 1.41 -3.58
N ARG A 110 -17.02 0.69 -3.05
CA ARG A 110 -15.89 0.16 -3.84
C ARG A 110 -16.26 -1.09 -4.65
N GLY A 111 -17.37 -1.76 -4.33
CA GLY A 111 -17.90 -2.89 -5.10
C GLY A 111 -17.13 -4.22 -4.99
N PHE A 112 -16.18 -4.36 -4.05
CA PHE A 112 -15.44 -5.62 -3.85
C PHE A 112 -16.19 -6.67 -3.00
N SER A 113 -17.27 -6.28 -2.34
CA SER A 113 -17.93 -7.09 -1.31
C SER A 113 -19.40 -7.30 -1.63
N PHE A 114 -19.85 -8.56 -1.56
CA PHE A 114 -21.27 -8.93 -1.68
C PHE A 114 -22.08 -8.64 -0.40
N ARG A 115 -21.44 -8.11 0.66
CA ARG A 115 -22.10 -7.81 1.94
C ARG A 115 -22.98 -6.56 1.86
N PHE A 116 -22.79 -5.73 0.84
CA PHE A 116 -23.46 -4.46 0.66
C PHE A 116 -24.14 -4.42 -0.71
N ASP A 117 -25.28 -3.74 -0.79
CA ASP A 117 -25.88 -3.37 -2.08
C ASP A 117 -25.19 -2.09 -2.57
N ALA A 118 -24.34 -2.22 -3.59
CA ALA A 118 -23.46 -1.18 -4.07
C ALA A 118 -23.10 -1.35 -5.55
N PRO A 119 -22.61 -0.29 -6.24
CA PRO A 119 -22.17 -0.40 -7.62
C PRO A 119 -21.08 -1.47 -7.80
N LEU A 120 -21.17 -2.24 -8.88
CA LEU A 120 -20.17 -3.25 -9.24
C LEU A 120 -18.94 -2.56 -9.88
N ASP A 121 -18.18 -1.82 -9.06
CA ASP A 121 -16.99 -1.07 -9.48
C ASP A 121 -15.75 -1.97 -9.56
N MET A 122 -15.25 -2.45 -8.42
CA MET A 122 -14.06 -3.30 -8.27
C MET A 122 -12.73 -2.70 -8.76
N ARG A 123 -12.67 -1.41 -9.12
CA ARG A 123 -11.39 -0.75 -9.41
C ARG A 123 -10.66 -0.40 -8.12
N MET A 124 -9.40 -0.84 -8.05
CA MET A 124 -8.47 -0.32 -7.04
C MET A 124 -8.09 1.13 -7.32
N ASP A 125 -7.88 1.46 -8.60
CA ASP A 125 -7.63 2.82 -9.07
C ASP A 125 -8.86 3.39 -9.78
N GLN A 126 -9.56 4.30 -9.12
CA GLN A 126 -10.78 4.91 -9.64
C GLN A 126 -10.52 5.94 -10.77
N GLN A 127 -9.26 6.16 -11.19
CA GLN A 127 -8.97 6.90 -12.43
C GLN A 127 -9.18 6.07 -13.70
N GLN A 128 -9.16 4.73 -13.58
CA GLN A 128 -9.47 3.84 -14.70
C GLN A 128 -10.94 3.96 -15.07
N THR A 129 -11.31 3.77 -16.34
CA THR A 129 -12.70 3.92 -16.78
C THR A 129 -13.50 2.62 -16.75
N LEU A 130 -12.85 1.48 -16.98
CA LEU A 130 -13.50 0.17 -17.07
C LEU A 130 -13.88 -0.36 -15.68
N THR A 131 -15.17 -0.52 -15.42
CA THR A 131 -15.69 -1.12 -14.18
C THR A 131 -15.99 -2.61 -14.35
N ALA A 132 -16.18 -3.34 -13.25
CA ALA A 132 -16.65 -4.71 -13.31
C ALA A 132 -18.08 -4.82 -13.89
N ALA A 133 -18.94 -3.82 -13.70
CA ALA A 133 -20.25 -3.73 -14.34
C ALA A 133 -20.19 -3.66 -15.87
N ASP A 134 -19.18 -3.00 -16.44
CA ASP A 134 -19.00 -2.91 -17.89
C ASP A 134 -18.52 -4.23 -18.52
N ILE A 135 -17.99 -5.15 -17.71
CA ILE A 135 -17.41 -6.42 -18.15
C ILE A 135 -18.47 -7.52 -18.29
N VAL A 136 -19.55 -7.49 -17.49
CA VAL A 136 -20.53 -8.58 -17.36
C VAL A 136 -21.89 -8.28 -17.99
#